data_AF-A0AB34JA18-F1
#
_entry.id   AF-A0AB34JA18-F1
#
_cell.length_a   1.000
_cell.length_b   1.000
_cell.length_c   1.000
_cell.angle_alpha   90.00
_cell.angle_beta   90.00
_cell.angle_gamma   90.00
#
_symmetry.space_group_name_H-M   'P 1'
#
loop_
_entity.id
_entity.type
_entity.pdbx_description
1 polymer ?
#
loop_
_entity_poly.entity_id
_entity_poly.type
_entity_poly.pdbx_seq_one_letter_code
_entity_poly.pdbx_strand_id
1 'polypeptide(L)'
;MSFRNAPPPSPLPVIPPYRSSASAIAAKRSSSAARLSLPVRLPPRRHSSAPSDRGAHRALLAAMAAAAHALPVDDEPFPSAAKPSFPQLDFSARGSQSEVPPSFAASEPSCLALFGTESLPDQTWADDAALEEELGQQEEQEGEEEKEAREVEEAREVEEEKGQEGLGEEEKKEEEGVGEEKEEKEEEGVREKEEEEETGEEKEKKMQEGVGEERIGEAEEEEEEEEEEKQEEEEKEEEEKEEEEEEEEVVYSADRSSEDFWHPPAWQTRHLAAYTSAPCAVCLCEEPAKLLRPCGASAACAVCPQCFTQHLEHSIASSRYAAPPMRCPCCRARLPMVVWAAHAPSFATFLTSARSLLSLRCASCHEPSDLLAPAAPPAARERYVRQLRAELPPAAVSRLLDGWDRFARAEGAAAELVELLASLLPAEEADDEPPDAAWETGRRTPPQPMERILSKLLAPMVVDVERRAALQLAWYRRFPFIRSRCCEEEMCFKCNLQGHHHYIPCEAVYDEELNIHVQYCPGCDVPTIRSDGCDHMLCICGTEWEWHDE
;
A
#
# COMPACT_ATOMS: atom_id res chain seq x y z
N MET A 1 27.33 8.60 68.21
CA MET A 1 27.52 8.49 66.75
C MET A 1 26.79 9.65 66.10
N SER A 2 27.50 10.72 65.77
CA SER A 2 26.92 11.95 65.22
C SER A 2 26.98 11.92 63.70
N PHE A 3 25.82 11.93 63.04
CA PHE A 3 25.71 12.11 61.60
C PHE A 3 26.07 13.56 61.25
N ARG A 4 27.06 13.73 60.37
CA ARG A 4 27.41 15.01 59.77
C ARG A 4 26.53 15.24 58.53
N ASN A 5 25.90 16.40 58.48
CA ASN A 5 25.16 16.90 57.33
C ASN A 5 26.11 17.10 56.13
N ALA A 6 25.77 16.49 54.99
CA ALA A 6 26.38 16.81 53.71
C ALA A 6 25.72 18.08 53.13
N PRO A 7 26.50 18.99 52.51
CA PRO A 7 25.95 20.16 51.84
C PRO A 7 25.26 19.80 50.51
N PRO A 8 24.27 20.58 50.07
CA PRO A 8 23.58 20.35 48.80
C PRO A 8 24.49 20.61 47.59
N PRO A 9 24.25 19.93 46.46
CA PRO A 9 25.04 20.10 45.24
C PRO A 9 24.82 21.48 44.61
N SER A 10 25.88 22.00 43.99
CA SER A 10 25.92 23.28 43.28
C SER A 10 25.06 23.25 42.01
N PRO A 11 24.43 24.37 41.61
CA PRO A 11 23.69 24.43 40.36
C PRO A 11 24.65 24.35 39.15
N LEU A 12 24.25 23.57 38.14
CA LEU A 12 24.97 23.45 36.87
C LEU A 12 24.90 24.77 36.06
N PRO A 13 25.93 25.08 35.26
CA PRO A 13 25.95 26.29 34.45
C PRO A 13 24.90 26.22 33.33
N VAL A 14 24.11 27.29 33.22
CA VAL A 14 23.17 27.52 32.12
C VAL A 14 23.96 27.81 30.85
N ILE A 15 23.80 26.94 29.84
CA ILE A 15 24.36 27.13 28.50
C ILE A 15 23.44 28.10 27.74
N PRO A 16 23.94 29.23 27.22
CA PRO A 16 23.12 30.15 26.44
C PRO A 16 22.80 29.57 25.04
N PRO A 17 21.62 29.84 24.47
CA PRO A 17 21.25 29.34 23.16
C PRO A 17 22.11 29.97 22.05
N TYR A 18 22.38 29.13 21.05
CA TYR A 18 23.14 29.42 19.85
C TYR A 18 22.43 30.51 19.02
N ARG A 19 23.09 31.66 18.79
CA ARG A 19 22.59 32.71 17.89
C ARG A 19 22.75 32.26 16.44
N SER A 20 21.66 31.82 15.82
CA SER A 20 21.53 31.74 14.37
C SER A 20 21.36 33.15 13.79
N SER A 21 22.22 33.52 12.83
CA SER A 21 22.17 34.78 12.11
C SER A 21 21.08 34.73 11.03
N ALA A 22 19.90 35.30 11.33
CA ALA A 22 18.87 35.59 10.33
C ALA A 22 19.09 36.99 9.73
N SER A 23 19.14 37.03 8.40
CA SER A 23 19.27 38.24 7.58
C SER A 23 18.04 39.14 7.70
N ALA A 24 18.30 40.44 7.85
CA ALA A 24 17.29 41.49 7.91
C ALA A 24 16.64 41.73 6.54
N ILE A 25 15.32 41.55 6.45
CA ILE A 25 14.48 42.18 5.42
C ILE A 25 13.57 43.18 6.12
N ALA A 26 13.73 44.45 5.74
CA ALA A 26 13.08 45.60 6.35
C ALA A 26 11.59 45.67 5.98
N ALA A 27 10.74 45.74 7.00
CA ALA A 27 9.34 46.10 6.89
C ALA A 27 9.16 47.61 6.61
N LYS A 28 8.29 47.95 5.66
CA LYS A 28 7.58 49.23 5.62
C LYS A 28 6.10 48.97 5.79
N ARG A 29 5.56 49.43 6.93
CA ARG A 29 4.14 49.54 7.23
C ARG A 29 3.60 50.91 6.77
N SER A 30 2.40 50.92 6.21
CA SER A 30 1.42 52.01 6.24
C SER A 30 0.04 51.36 6.21
N SER A 31 -0.63 51.21 7.36
CA SER A 31 -1.62 52.14 7.92
C SER A 31 -3.01 52.08 7.24
N SER A 32 -3.97 51.58 8.01
CA SER A 32 -5.35 52.07 8.16
C SER A 32 -6.37 51.80 7.05
N ALA A 33 -7.36 50.95 7.34
CA ALA A 33 -8.75 51.17 6.93
C ALA A 33 -9.73 50.38 7.82
N ALA A 34 -10.68 51.11 8.40
CA ALA A 34 -11.82 50.60 9.16
C ALA A 34 -12.75 49.76 8.28
N ARG A 35 -13.27 48.63 8.80
CA ARG A 35 -14.35 47.88 8.17
C ARG A 35 -15.70 48.30 8.76
N LEU A 36 -16.47 49.00 7.92
CA LEU A 36 -17.91 49.19 8.06
C LEU A 36 -18.60 47.93 7.54
N SER A 37 -19.48 47.37 8.36
CA SER A 37 -20.38 46.27 8.00
C SER A 37 -21.52 46.80 7.13
N LEU A 38 -21.70 46.23 5.93
CA LEU A 38 -22.93 46.37 5.13
C LEU A 38 -23.39 45.00 4.64
N PRO A 39 -24.71 44.71 4.66
CA PRO A 39 -25.25 43.45 4.17
C PRO A 39 -25.45 43.50 2.65
N VAL A 40 -24.88 42.53 1.93
CA VAL A 40 -25.12 42.33 0.50
C VAL A 40 -26.34 41.43 0.31
N ARG A 41 -27.44 42.01 -0.21
CA ARG A 41 -28.56 41.25 -0.80
C ARG A 41 -28.21 40.88 -2.24
N LEU A 42 -28.20 39.59 -2.56
CA LEU A 42 -28.10 39.08 -3.94
C LEU A 42 -29.49 39.08 -4.61
N PRO A 43 -29.61 39.49 -5.89
CA PRO A 43 -30.84 39.33 -6.67
C PRO A 43 -30.93 37.94 -7.35
N PRO A 44 -32.13 37.48 -7.74
CA PRO A 44 -32.34 36.14 -8.28
C PRO A 44 -31.84 36.01 -9.72
N ARG A 45 -31.18 34.87 -10.01
CA ARG A 45 -30.72 34.47 -11.36
C ARG A 45 -31.93 34.21 -12.27
N ARG A 46 -31.90 34.81 -13.47
CA ARG A 46 -32.77 34.45 -14.60
C ARG A 46 -32.07 33.40 -15.45
N HIS A 47 -32.78 32.31 -15.75
CA HIS A 47 -32.39 31.35 -16.77
C HIS A 47 -32.56 31.98 -18.16
N SER A 48 -31.50 32.00 -18.97
CA SER A 48 -31.58 32.24 -20.41
C SER A 48 -30.98 31.03 -21.13
N SER A 49 -31.84 30.29 -21.82
CA SER A 49 -31.45 29.27 -22.79
C SER A 49 -30.90 29.94 -24.06
N ALA A 50 -29.73 29.52 -24.49
CA ALA A 50 -29.19 29.82 -25.82
C ALA A 50 -28.90 28.49 -26.55
N PRO A 51 -29.21 28.38 -27.85
CA PRO A 51 -29.10 27.13 -28.60
C PRO A 51 -27.64 26.84 -29.01
N SER A 52 -27.28 25.55 -29.00
CA SER A 52 -25.96 25.05 -29.38
C SER A 52 -25.81 25.00 -30.91
N ASP A 53 -24.84 25.75 -31.42
CA ASP A 53 -24.48 25.75 -32.84
C ASP A 53 -23.33 24.74 -33.08
N ARG A 54 -23.69 23.49 -33.40
CA ARG A 54 -22.76 22.38 -33.68
C ARG A 54 -21.98 22.57 -35.00
N GLY A 55 -22.23 23.63 -35.78
CA GLY A 55 -21.57 23.87 -37.06
C GLY A 55 -20.15 24.43 -36.96
N ALA A 56 -19.85 25.23 -35.93
CA ALA A 56 -18.57 25.95 -35.84
C ALA A 56 -17.37 25.06 -35.48
N HIS A 57 -17.60 23.97 -34.74
CA HIS A 57 -16.53 23.09 -34.25
C HIS A 57 -15.90 22.22 -35.37
N ARG A 58 -16.72 21.78 -36.34
CA ARG A 58 -16.23 20.98 -37.48
C ARG A 58 -15.36 21.79 -38.45
N ALA A 59 -15.62 23.09 -38.59
CA ALA A 59 -14.81 23.96 -39.44
C ALA A 59 -13.43 24.25 -38.84
N LEU A 60 -13.33 24.32 -37.51
CA LEU A 60 -12.07 24.56 -36.80
C LEU A 60 -11.16 23.32 -36.85
N LEU A 61 -11.71 22.12 -36.65
CA LEU A 61 -10.96 20.86 -36.73
C LEU A 61 -10.44 20.56 -38.14
N ALA A 62 -11.22 20.87 -39.18
CA ALA A 62 -10.77 20.74 -40.57
C ALA A 62 -9.63 21.71 -40.93
N ALA A 63 -9.62 22.91 -40.33
CA ALA A 63 -8.56 23.90 -40.56
C ALA A 63 -7.24 23.53 -39.85
N MET A 64 -7.31 22.89 -38.68
CA MET A 64 -6.11 22.45 -37.95
C MET A 64 -5.45 21.21 -38.59
N ALA A 65 -6.25 20.29 -39.13
CA ALA A 65 -5.73 19.13 -39.87
C ALA A 65 -5.02 19.53 -41.18
N ALA A 66 -5.44 20.60 -41.83
CA ALA A 66 -4.80 21.11 -43.05
C ALA A 66 -3.46 21.81 -42.78
N ALA A 67 -3.23 22.33 -41.57
CA ALA A 67 -2.00 23.02 -41.21
C ALA A 67 -0.84 22.08 -40.82
N ALA A 68 -1.14 20.83 -40.45
CA ALA A 68 -0.14 19.86 -39.99
C ALA A 68 0.69 19.21 -41.12
N HIS A 69 0.29 19.36 -42.39
CA HIS A 69 0.96 18.73 -43.54
C HIS A 69 1.95 19.62 -44.31
N ALA A 70 2.25 20.84 -43.81
CA ALA A 70 3.10 21.79 -44.52
C ALA A 70 4.24 22.33 -43.66
N LEU A 71 5.14 21.46 -43.20
CA LEU A 71 6.46 21.89 -42.71
C LEU A 71 7.57 21.03 -43.36
N PRO A 72 8.53 21.64 -44.08
CA PRO A 72 9.70 20.93 -44.60
C PRO A 72 10.69 20.66 -43.47
N VAL A 73 11.28 19.47 -43.49
CA VAL A 73 12.36 19.05 -42.60
C VAL A 73 13.68 19.39 -43.31
N ASP A 74 14.40 20.39 -42.80
CA ASP A 74 15.79 20.67 -43.21
C ASP A 74 16.75 20.02 -42.18
N ASP A 75 17.53 19.07 -42.66
CA ASP A 75 18.64 18.43 -41.94
C ASP A 75 19.89 19.34 -42.00
N GLU A 76 20.28 19.92 -40.86
CA GLU A 76 21.60 20.54 -40.67
C GLU A 76 22.24 20.03 -39.36
N PRO A 77 23.53 19.65 -39.36
CA PRO A 77 24.19 19.00 -38.22
C PRO A 77 24.66 20.00 -37.14
N PHE A 78 24.36 19.67 -35.88
CA PHE A 78 24.81 20.43 -34.70
C PHE A 78 26.33 20.39 -34.49
N PRO A 79 26.97 21.53 -34.11
CA PRO A 79 28.39 21.57 -33.75
C PRO A 79 28.63 21.18 -32.27
N SER A 80 29.78 20.51 -32.10
CA SER A 80 30.36 20.01 -30.85
C SER A 80 30.52 21.08 -29.75
N ALA A 81 30.03 20.77 -28.54
CA ALA A 81 30.12 21.62 -27.36
C ALA A 81 31.55 21.68 -26.79
N ALA A 82 32.08 22.90 -26.69
CA ALA A 82 33.34 23.22 -26.02
C ALA A 82 33.18 23.22 -24.48
N LYS A 83 34.18 22.69 -23.80
CA LYS A 83 34.32 22.67 -22.32
C LYS A 83 34.51 24.09 -21.76
N PRO A 84 33.89 24.45 -20.62
CA PRO A 84 34.17 25.72 -19.96
C PRO A 84 35.48 25.66 -19.15
N SER A 85 36.37 26.60 -19.42
CA SER A 85 37.59 26.88 -18.65
C SER A 85 37.27 27.77 -17.44
N PHE A 86 37.65 27.32 -16.23
CA PHE A 86 37.63 28.13 -15.01
C PHE A 86 38.85 29.06 -14.92
N PRO A 87 38.73 30.26 -14.34
CA PRO A 87 39.86 31.20 -14.20
C PRO A 87 40.77 30.82 -13.03
N GLN A 88 42.08 30.80 -13.30
CA GLN A 88 43.14 30.74 -12.29
C GLN A 88 43.17 32.06 -11.51
N LEU A 89 43.14 31.98 -10.18
CA LEU A 89 43.48 33.08 -9.30
C LEU A 89 44.91 32.89 -8.79
N ASP A 90 45.76 33.85 -9.14
CA ASP A 90 47.11 34.05 -8.61
C ASP A 90 47.06 34.46 -7.14
N PHE A 91 47.77 33.74 -6.28
CA PHE A 91 48.23 34.24 -4.99
C PHE A 91 49.70 33.89 -4.80
N SER A 92 50.56 34.90 -4.92
CA SER A 92 51.98 34.82 -4.60
C SER A 92 52.30 35.43 -3.24
N ALA A 93 53.19 34.71 -2.54
CA ALA A 93 54.22 35.17 -1.59
C ALA A 93 53.88 35.40 -0.10
N ARG A 94 54.38 34.47 0.73
CA ARG A 94 55.39 34.59 1.83
C ARG A 94 55.32 33.25 2.60
N GLY A 95 56.37 32.45 2.83
CA GLY A 95 57.80 32.71 2.96
C GLY A 95 58.24 32.39 4.40
N SER A 96 58.51 31.12 4.73
CA SER A 96 59.42 30.75 5.83
C SER A 96 59.83 29.28 5.74
N GLN A 97 61.13 29.07 5.75
CA GLN A 97 61.85 27.80 5.66
C GLN A 97 61.85 27.07 7.01
N SER A 98 61.72 25.74 7.02
CA SER A 98 62.49 24.88 7.93
C SER A 98 62.50 23.43 7.45
N GLU A 99 63.67 23.03 6.96
CA GLU A 99 64.40 21.76 7.18
C GLU A 99 63.65 20.42 7.33
N VAL A 100 63.99 19.53 6.40
CA VAL A 100 63.66 18.09 6.32
C VAL A 100 64.68 17.27 7.13
N PRO A 101 64.31 16.09 7.67
CA PRO A 101 65.08 14.87 7.37
C PRO A 101 64.19 13.63 7.07
N PRO A 102 64.78 12.50 6.60
CA PRO A 102 64.25 11.78 5.44
C PRO A 102 63.54 10.43 5.72
N SER A 103 62.76 10.05 4.70
CA SER A 103 62.50 8.71 4.14
C SER A 103 62.25 7.52 5.08
N PHE A 104 61.03 6.99 5.02
CA PHE A 104 60.80 5.54 4.96
C PHE A 104 59.91 5.22 3.76
N ALA A 105 60.43 4.39 2.87
CA ALA A 105 59.73 3.81 1.74
C ALA A 105 58.80 2.70 2.24
N ALA A 106 57.54 2.73 1.81
CA ALA A 106 56.64 1.59 1.86
C ALA A 106 56.02 1.41 0.47
N SER A 107 56.27 0.22 -0.05
CA SER A 107 55.89 -0.33 -1.34
C SER A 107 54.37 -0.50 -1.51
N GLU A 108 53.86 -0.11 -2.67
CA GLU A 108 52.58 -0.57 -3.19
C GLU A 108 52.71 -2.00 -3.76
N PRO A 109 51.73 -2.91 -3.55
CA PRO A 109 51.66 -4.14 -4.32
C PRO A 109 50.81 -3.95 -5.58
N SER A 110 51.46 -4.20 -6.71
CA SER A 110 50.87 -4.43 -8.03
C SER A 110 50.16 -5.79 -8.05
N CYS A 111 48.86 -5.80 -8.33
CA CYS A 111 48.11 -7.00 -8.66
C CYS A 111 47.73 -6.98 -10.15
N LEU A 112 48.61 -7.54 -10.98
CA LEU A 112 48.32 -7.89 -12.37
C LEU A 112 48.93 -9.27 -12.68
N ALA A 113 48.19 -10.01 -13.49
CA ALA A 113 48.48 -11.32 -14.08
C ALA A 113 48.18 -12.55 -13.21
N LEU A 114 47.09 -13.25 -13.55
CA LEU A 114 47.03 -14.70 -13.81
C LEU A 114 45.65 -15.04 -14.38
N PHE A 115 45.52 -15.11 -15.70
CA PHE A 115 44.49 -15.90 -16.37
C PHE A 115 45.16 -16.73 -17.45
N GLY A 116 45.19 -18.04 -17.24
CA GLY A 116 45.58 -19.04 -18.22
C GLY A 116 44.41 -19.31 -19.16
N THR A 117 44.71 -19.37 -20.45
CA THR A 117 43.79 -19.79 -21.51
C THR A 117 43.85 -21.31 -21.63
N GLU A 118 42.82 -22.01 -21.16
CA GLU A 118 42.59 -23.42 -21.50
C GLU A 118 41.47 -23.52 -22.53
N SER A 119 41.77 -24.24 -23.61
CA SER A 119 40.92 -24.52 -24.77
C SER A 119 39.79 -25.47 -24.38
N LEU A 120 38.55 -25.06 -24.60
CA LEU A 120 37.37 -25.94 -24.49
C LEU A 120 37.21 -26.81 -25.75
N PRO A 121 36.73 -28.05 -25.62
CA PRO A 121 36.50 -28.94 -26.75
C PRO A 121 35.16 -28.69 -27.47
N ASP A 122 35.20 -28.86 -28.79
CA ASP A 122 34.12 -28.84 -29.78
C ASP A 122 33.16 -30.03 -29.57
N GLN A 123 32.07 -29.85 -28.80
CA GLN A 123 30.96 -30.81 -28.69
C GLN A 123 29.65 -30.05 -28.43
N THR A 124 28.95 -29.58 -29.47
CA THR A 124 27.62 -28.95 -29.30
C THR A 124 26.63 -29.20 -30.44
N TRP A 125 26.73 -30.28 -31.24
CA TRP A 125 25.72 -30.56 -32.29
C TRP A 125 24.83 -31.77 -32.03
N ALA A 126 25.12 -32.58 -31.00
CA ALA A 126 24.26 -33.71 -30.63
C ALA A 126 23.19 -33.31 -29.60
N ASP A 127 23.47 -32.29 -28.77
CA ASP A 127 22.58 -31.88 -27.68
C ASP A 127 21.42 -30.99 -28.18
N ASP A 128 21.66 -30.19 -29.23
CA ASP A 128 20.62 -29.32 -29.81
C ASP A 128 19.46 -30.13 -30.45
N ALA A 129 19.76 -31.29 -31.05
CA ALA A 129 18.75 -32.14 -31.67
C ALA A 129 17.88 -32.88 -30.64
N ALA A 130 18.44 -33.22 -29.47
CA ALA A 130 17.68 -33.81 -28.38
C ALA A 130 16.75 -32.78 -27.73
N LEU A 131 17.20 -31.52 -27.64
CA LEU A 131 16.39 -30.43 -27.09
C LEU A 131 15.19 -30.09 -28.00
N GLU A 132 15.37 -30.10 -29.33
CA GLU A 132 14.26 -29.88 -30.27
C GLU A 132 13.22 -31.00 -30.24
N GLU A 133 13.63 -32.25 -29.97
CA GLU A 133 12.70 -33.39 -29.81
C GLU A 133 11.93 -33.32 -28.48
N GLU A 134 12.58 -32.91 -27.39
CA GLU A 134 11.92 -32.69 -26.10
C GLU A 134 10.91 -31.53 -26.15
N LEU A 135 11.25 -30.42 -26.81
CA LEU A 135 10.34 -29.29 -26.97
C LEU A 135 9.11 -29.66 -27.83
N GLY A 136 9.29 -30.46 -28.89
CA GLY A 136 8.17 -30.92 -29.71
C GLY A 136 7.21 -31.85 -28.96
N GLN A 137 7.72 -32.72 -28.08
CA GLN A 137 6.88 -33.58 -27.23
C GLN A 137 6.11 -32.77 -26.18
N GLN A 138 6.73 -31.71 -25.66
CA GLN A 138 6.08 -30.81 -24.70
C GLN A 138 4.94 -30.01 -25.37
N GLU A 139 5.13 -29.49 -26.59
CA GLU A 139 4.07 -28.78 -27.33
C GLU A 139 2.89 -29.71 -27.69
N GLU A 140 3.15 -30.99 -28.01
CA GLU A 140 2.08 -31.97 -28.24
C GLU A 140 1.29 -32.27 -26.96
N GLN A 141 1.98 -32.37 -25.81
CA GLN A 141 1.33 -32.63 -24.52
C GLN A 141 0.48 -31.44 -24.05
N GLU A 142 1.00 -30.21 -24.15
CA GLU A 142 0.24 -28.99 -23.82
C GLU A 142 -1.00 -28.83 -24.71
N GLY A 143 -0.93 -29.25 -25.99
CA GLY A 143 -2.07 -29.24 -26.91
C GLY A 143 -3.14 -30.29 -26.60
N GLU A 144 -2.78 -31.44 -26.02
CA GLU A 144 -3.76 -32.44 -25.56
C GLU A 144 -4.47 -31.98 -24.28
N GLU A 145 -3.74 -31.38 -23.33
CA GLU A 145 -4.30 -30.83 -22.08
C GLU A 145 -5.26 -29.66 -22.35
N GLU A 146 -4.92 -28.74 -23.26
CA GLU A 146 -5.81 -27.63 -23.65
C GLU A 146 -7.10 -28.16 -24.31
N LYS A 147 -7.01 -29.26 -25.07
CA LYS A 147 -8.17 -29.88 -25.71
C LYS A 147 -9.08 -30.53 -24.67
N GLU A 148 -8.53 -31.22 -23.68
CA GLU A 148 -9.29 -31.86 -22.60
C GLU A 148 -9.98 -30.82 -21.71
N ALA A 149 -9.28 -29.73 -21.34
CA ALA A 149 -9.88 -28.63 -20.58
C ALA A 149 -11.08 -28.00 -21.29
N ARG A 150 -11.00 -27.85 -22.62
CA ARG A 150 -12.10 -27.32 -23.43
C ARG A 150 -13.30 -28.28 -23.50
N GLU A 151 -13.05 -29.59 -23.56
CA GLU A 151 -14.13 -30.60 -23.53
C GLU A 151 -14.85 -30.62 -22.17
N VAL A 152 -14.14 -30.37 -21.06
CA VAL A 152 -14.72 -30.23 -19.71
C VAL A 152 -15.56 -28.95 -19.58
N GLU A 153 -15.07 -27.81 -20.07
CA GLU A 153 -15.81 -26.54 -20.05
C GLU A 153 -17.12 -26.63 -20.85
N GLU A 154 -17.07 -27.24 -22.05
CA GLU A 154 -18.25 -27.47 -22.89
C GLU A 154 -19.26 -28.41 -22.20
N ALA A 155 -18.79 -29.41 -21.45
CA ALA A 155 -19.67 -30.28 -20.66
C ALA A 155 -20.37 -29.52 -19.53
N ARG A 156 -19.66 -28.62 -18.83
CA ARG A 156 -20.21 -27.81 -17.74
C ARG A 156 -21.30 -26.85 -18.22
N GLU A 157 -21.10 -26.20 -19.37
CA GLU A 157 -22.12 -25.32 -19.97
C GLU A 157 -23.41 -26.09 -20.30
N VAL A 158 -23.29 -27.34 -20.79
CA VAL A 158 -24.45 -28.20 -21.09
C VAL A 158 -25.22 -28.61 -19.83
N GLU A 159 -24.55 -28.79 -18.70
CA GLU A 159 -25.25 -29.10 -17.43
C GLU A 159 -25.94 -27.87 -16.84
N GLU A 160 -25.33 -26.69 -16.94
CA GLU A 160 -25.92 -25.44 -16.49
C GLU A 160 -27.20 -25.10 -17.28
N GLU A 161 -27.20 -25.32 -18.60
CA GLU A 161 -28.41 -25.14 -19.43
C GLU A 161 -29.53 -26.11 -19.03
N LYS A 162 -29.21 -27.37 -18.70
CA LYS A 162 -30.22 -28.35 -18.23
C LYS A 162 -30.79 -27.99 -16.86
N GLY A 163 -29.97 -27.44 -15.96
CA GLY A 163 -30.43 -26.99 -14.64
C GLY A 163 -31.44 -25.84 -14.73
N GLN A 164 -31.23 -24.90 -15.65
CA GLN A 164 -32.14 -23.77 -15.85
C GLN A 164 -33.49 -24.17 -16.48
N GLU A 165 -33.52 -25.19 -17.35
CA GLU A 165 -34.77 -25.70 -17.91
C GLU A 165 -35.63 -26.44 -16.87
N GLY A 166 -35.02 -27.05 -15.83
CA GLY A 166 -35.74 -27.74 -14.75
C GLY A 166 -36.48 -26.79 -13.80
N LEU A 167 -35.85 -25.68 -13.42
CA LEU A 167 -36.42 -24.72 -12.46
C LEU A 167 -37.67 -24.00 -12.99
N GLY A 168 -37.77 -23.82 -14.31
CA GLY A 168 -38.93 -23.17 -14.93
C GLY A 168 -40.22 -24.00 -14.92
N GLU A 169 -40.15 -25.32 -14.73
CA GLU A 169 -41.34 -26.18 -14.65
C GLU A 169 -41.90 -26.32 -13.23
N GLU A 170 -41.07 -26.12 -12.19
CA GLU A 170 -41.50 -26.17 -10.78
C GLU A 170 -42.17 -24.86 -10.33
N GLU A 171 -41.61 -23.69 -10.65
CA GLU A 171 -42.23 -22.39 -10.30
C GLU A 171 -43.64 -22.24 -10.90
N LYS A 172 -43.89 -22.86 -12.06
CA LYS A 172 -45.19 -22.81 -12.73
C LYS A 172 -46.26 -23.68 -12.05
N LYS A 173 -45.88 -24.70 -11.27
CA LYS A 173 -46.82 -25.50 -10.47
C LYS A 173 -47.17 -24.81 -9.15
N GLU A 174 -46.27 -24.03 -8.57
CA GLU A 174 -46.55 -23.30 -7.32
C GLU A 174 -47.48 -22.10 -7.55
N GLU A 175 -47.36 -21.39 -8.68
CA GLU A 175 -48.25 -20.25 -8.97
C GLU A 175 -49.71 -20.64 -9.27
N GLU A 176 -49.97 -21.86 -9.76
CA GLU A 176 -51.35 -22.33 -10.00
C GLU A 176 -52.04 -22.87 -8.72
N GLY A 177 -51.31 -23.15 -7.64
CA GLY A 177 -51.86 -23.62 -6.36
C GLY A 177 -52.28 -22.53 -5.37
N VAL A 178 -51.71 -21.32 -5.48
CA VAL A 178 -51.91 -20.23 -4.49
C VAL A 178 -53.15 -19.36 -4.80
N GLY A 179 -53.83 -19.61 -5.92
CA GLY A 179 -55.01 -18.85 -6.34
C GLY A 179 -56.33 -19.23 -5.66
N GLU A 180 -56.49 -20.48 -5.17
CA GLU A 180 -57.77 -20.95 -4.61
C GLU A 180 -57.86 -20.85 -3.07
N GLU A 181 -56.75 -20.84 -2.34
CA GLU A 181 -56.79 -20.79 -0.85
C GLU A 181 -57.01 -19.38 -0.26
N LYS A 182 -56.93 -18.33 -1.08
CA LYS A 182 -57.02 -16.93 -0.59
C LYS A 182 -58.44 -16.36 -0.55
N GLU A 183 -59.41 -16.97 -1.23
CA GLU A 183 -60.82 -16.53 -1.17
C GLU A 183 -61.63 -17.20 -0.05
N GLU A 184 -61.24 -18.38 0.48
CA GLU A 184 -61.98 -19.02 1.59
C GLU A 184 -61.62 -18.45 2.98
N LYS A 185 -60.43 -17.89 3.17
CA LYS A 185 -59.98 -17.37 4.48
C LYS A 185 -60.52 -15.98 4.87
N GLU A 186 -61.14 -15.23 3.95
CA GLU A 186 -61.73 -13.92 4.29
C GLU A 186 -63.21 -13.98 4.74
N GLU A 187 -63.94 -15.09 4.50
CA GLU A 187 -65.32 -15.24 4.99
C GLU A 187 -65.43 -15.84 6.40
N GLU A 188 -64.41 -16.56 6.89
CA GLU A 188 -64.46 -17.24 8.20
C GLU A 188 -64.07 -16.32 9.38
N GLY A 189 -63.23 -15.31 9.13
CA GLY A 189 -62.72 -14.39 10.17
C GLY A 189 -63.73 -13.38 10.75
N VAL A 190 -64.97 -13.33 10.24
CA VAL A 190 -66.02 -12.43 10.74
C VAL A 190 -67.00 -13.14 11.68
N ARG A 191 -66.99 -14.49 11.76
CA ARG A 191 -67.95 -15.25 12.59
C ARG A 191 -67.40 -15.67 13.95
N GLU A 192 -66.09 -15.72 14.13
CA GLU A 192 -65.46 -16.21 15.37
C GLU A 192 -65.27 -15.16 16.48
N LYS A 193 -65.73 -13.91 16.29
CA LYS A 193 -65.64 -12.86 17.32
C LYS A 193 -66.87 -12.70 18.22
N GLU A 194 -67.90 -13.55 18.09
CA GLU A 194 -69.11 -13.50 18.95
C GLU A 194 -69.33 -14.75 19.83
N GLU A 195 -68.45 -15.77 19.84
CA GLU A 195 -68.65 -16.99 20.65
C GLU A 195 -67.55 -17.25 21.72
N GLU A 196 -66.63 -16.33 21.96
CA GLU A 196 -65.72 -16.38 23.13
C GLU A 196 -66.31 -15.67 24.36
N GLU A 197 -67.51 -16.07 24.78
CA GLU A 197 -67.97 -15.79 26.14
C GLU A 197 -68.95 -16.86 26.63
N GLU A 198 -68.62 -18.16 26.53
CA GLU A 198 -69.27 -19.14 27.40
C GLU A 198 -68.46 -20.45 27.52
N THR A 199 -68.29 -20.90 28.77
CA THR A 199 -67.92 -22.27 29.20
C THR A 199 -66.45 -22.67 29.14
N GLY A 200 -65.67 -22.09 30.06
CA GLY A 200 -64.63 -22.86 30.76
C GLY A 200 -65.29 -23.90 31.69
N GLU A 201 -64.62 -25.04 31.85
CA GLU A 201 -64.99 -26.21 32.68
C GLU A 201 -65.76 -27.38 32.00
N GLU A 202 -65.41 -27.81 30.78
CA GLU A 202 -65.71 -29.22 30.39
C GLU A 202 -64.77 -29.89 29.35
N LYS A 203 -63.66 -29.25 28.97
CA LYS A 203 -62.73 -29.80 27.94
C LYS A 203 -61.47 -30.51 28.48
N GLU A 204 -61.25 -30.50 29.80
CA GLU A 204 -60.00 -31.04 30.38
C GLU A 204 -60.04 -32.57 30.65
N LYS A 205 -61.16 -33.25 30.38
CA LYS A 205 -61.31 -34.69 30.70
C LYS A 205 -61.25 -35.65 29.50
N LYS A 206 -61.03 -35.15 28.27
CA LYS A 206 -61.14 -36.00 27.05
C LYS A 206 -59.82 -36.23 26.28
N MET A 207 -58.70 -35.66 26.71
CA MET A 207 -57.40 -35.81 26.01
C MET A 207 -56.46 -36.87 26.62
N GLN A 208 -56.96 -37.86 27.37
CA GLN A 208 -56.10 -38.86 28.04
C GLN A 208 -56.17 -40.30 27.50
N GLU A 209 -56.93 -40.61 26.47
CA GLU A 209 -56.94 -41.97 25.93
C GLU A 209 -56.97 -41.96 24.39
N GLY A 210 -55.80 -42.24 23.78
CA GLY A 210 -55.73 -42.76 22.41
C GLY A 210 -54.96 -41.90 21.40
N VAL A 211 -53.64 -41.75 21.54
CA VAL A 211 -52.72 -41.60 20.41
C VAL A 211 -51.39 -42.22 20.82
N GLY A 212 -51.13 -43.44 20.36
CA GLY A 212 -49.91 -44.15 20.69
C GLY A 212 -49.82 -45.39 19.83
N GLU A 213 -49.49 -45.19 18.55
CA GLU A 213 -48.80 -46.20 17.71
C GLU A 213 -48.44 -45.67 16.30
N GLU A 214 -49.04 -44.58 15.79
CA GLU A 214 -48.71 -44.04 14.44
C GLU A 214 -47.60 -42.97 14.40
N ARG A 215 -47.16 -42.44 15.54
CA ARG A 215 -46.24 -41.28 15.61
C ARG A 215 -44.74 -41.63 15.74
N ILE A 216 -44.39 -42.91 15.60
CA ILE A 216 -43.01 -43.39 15.74
C ILE A 216 -42.36 -43.60 14.36
N GLY A 217 -43.14 -43.90 13.31
CA GLY A 217 -42.59 -44.11 11.96
C GLY A 217 -42.09 -42.82 11.30
N GLU A 218 -42.82 -41.71 11.43
CA GLU A 218 -42.46 -40.43 10.80
C GLU A 218 -41.17 -39.83 11.38
N ALA A 219 -40.83 -40.14 12.63
CA ALA A 219 -39.61 -39.64 13.26
C ALA A 219 -38.35 -40.44 12.89
N GLU A 220 -38.50 -41.71 12.49
CA GLU A 220 -37.38 -42.52 12.01
C GLU A 220 -37.01 -42.18 10.55
N GLU A 221 -37.98 -41.74 9.74
CA GLU A 221 -37.77 -41.35 8.34
C GLU A 221 -37.11 -39.96 8.23
N GLU A 222 -37.49 -39.00 9.08
CA GLU A 222 -36.82 -37.68 9.16
C GLU A 222 -35.35 -37.79 9.65
N GLU A 223 -35.03 -38.75 10.52
CA GLU A 223 -33.66 -38.94 11.02
C GLU A 223 -32.75 -39.59 9.96
N GLU A 224 -33.30 -40.43 9.07
CA GLU A 224 -32.55 -41.00 7.94
C GLU A 224 -32.26 -39.95 6.84
N GLU A 225 -33.21 -39.05 6.53
CA GLU A 225 -33.00 -37.97 5.56
C GLU A 225 -31.93 -36.96 6.04
N GLU A 226 -31.92 -36.58 7.33
CA GLU A 226 -30.90 -35.69 7.88
C GLU A 226 -29.48 -36.33 7.89
N GLU A 227 -29.36 -37.66 8.02
CA GLU A 227 -28.08 -38.35 7.94
C GLU A 227 -27.54 -38.45 6.50
N GLU A 228 -28.41 -38.57 5.49
CA GLU A 228 -28.02 -38.58 4.07
C GLU A 228 -27.54 -37.19 3.61
N GLU A 229 -28.28 -36.11 3.89
CA GLU A 229 -27.86 -34.74 3.52
C GLU A 229 -26.48 -34.39 4.12
N LYS A 230 -26.23 -34.84 5.34
CA LYS A 230 -24.94 -34.58 6.02
C LYS A 230 -23.78 -35.36 5.39
N GLN A 231 -24.02 -36.56 4.86
CA GLN A 231 -22.98 -37.30 4.13
C GLN A 231 -22.65 -36.63 2.80
N GLU A 232 -23.66 -36.12 2.08
CA GLU A 232 -23.43 -35.40 0.82
C GLU A 232 -22.65 -34.09 1.01
N GLU A 233 -22.91 -33.33 2.10
CA GLU A 233 -22.11 -32.16 2.44
C GLU A 233 -20.64 -32.51 2.78
N GLU A 234 -20.40 -33.60 3.51
CA GLU A 234 -19.03 -34.04 3.85
C GLU A 234 -18.25 -34.52 2.61
N GLU A 235 -18.88 -35.25 1.68
CA GLU A 235 -18.21 -35.67 0.43
C GLU A 235 -17.85 -34.47 -0.46
N LYS A 236 -18.72 -33.47 -0.54
CA LYS A 236 -18.48 -32.25 -1.33
C LYS A 236 -17.33 -31.40 -0.76
N GLU A 237 -17.22 -31.29 0.57
CA GLU A 237 -16.08 -30.60 1.21
C GLU A 237 -14.75 -31.33 0.99
N GLU A 238 -14.75 -32.67 0.90
CA GLU A 238 -13.53 -33.43 0.57
C GLU A 238 -13.09 -33.23 -0.89
N GLU A 239 -14.03 -33.20 -1.84
CA GLU A 239 -13.75 -33.02 -3.27
C GLU A 239 -13.21 -31.61 -3.57
N GLU A 240 -13.80 -30.55 -3.01
CA GLU A 240 -13.29 -29.17 -3.14
C GLU A 240 -11.86 -29.02 -2.58
N LYS A 241 -11.52 -29.80 -1.55
CA LYS A 241 -10.20 -29.78 -0.93
C LYS A 241 -9.14 -30.52 -1.75
N GLU A 242 -9.50 -31.62 -2.41
CA GLU A 242 -8.60 -32.33 -3.32
C GLU A 242 -8.27 -31.46 -4.56
N GLU A 243 -9.25 -30.76 -5.12
CA GLU A 243 -9.02 -29.81 -6.23
C GLU A 243 -8.08 -28.65 -5.83
N GLU A 244 -8.23 -28.08 -4.63
CA GLU A 244 -7.35 -27.02 -4.15
C GLU A 244 -5.89 -27.51 -3.92
N GLU A 245 -5.71 -28.77 -3.50
CA GLU A 245 -4.38 -29.38 -3.34
C GLU A 245 -3.70 -29.67 -4.70
N GLU A 246 -4.44 -30.10 -5.73
CA GLU A 246 -3.90 -30.34 -7.08
C GLU A 246 -3.51 -29.03 -7.79
N GLU A 247 -4.30 -27.96 -7.67
CA GLU A 247 -3.96 -26.64 -8.23
C GLU A 247 -2.67 -26.05 -7.63
N GLU A 248 -2.40 -26.30 -6.34
CA GLU A 248 -1.15 -25.86 -5.70
C GLU A 248 0.09 -26.61 -6.24
N GLU A 249 -0.04 -27.89 -6.63
CA GLU A 249 1.11 -28.69 -7.08
C GLU A 249 1.54 -28.34 -8.52
N VAL A 250 0.59 -28.10 -9.43
CA VAL A 250 0.88 -27.77 -10.85
C VAL A 250 1.65 -26.44 -10.98
N VAL A 251 1.34 -25.45 -10.14
CA VAL A 251 2.00 -24.13 -10.15
C VAL A 251 3.49 -24.21 -9.76
N TYR A 252 3.93 -25.28 -9.08
CA TYR A 252 5.29 -25.37 -8.57
C TYR A 252 6.34 -25.84 -9.60
N SER A 253 5.92 -26.43 -10.73
CA SER A 253 6.85 -27.15 -11.63
C SER A 253 7.36 -26.34 -12.84
N ALA A 254 6.69 -25.26 -13.25
CA ALA A 254 6.84 -24.72 -14.61
C ALA A 254 7.83 -23.55 -14.84
N ASP A 255 8.49 -22.94 -13.85
CA ASP A 255 9.21 -21.66 -14.14
C ASP A 255 10.50 -21.41 -13.35
N ARG A 256 11.57 -22.11 -13.74
CA ARG A 256 12.91 -22.01 -13.13
C ARG A 256 13.86 -21.00 -13.79
N SER A 257 13.44 -20.29 -14.84
CA SER A 257 14.34 -19.39 -15.60
C SER A 257 14.19 -17.89 -15.28
N SER A 258 13.20 -17.53 -14.46
CA SER A 258 12.78 -16.16 -14.12
C SER A 258 13.29 -15.66 -12.75
N GLU A 259 13.90 -16.56 -11.95
CA GLU A 259 14.12 -16.39 -10.50
C GLU A 259 15.06 -15.22 -10.11
N ASP A 260 15.89 -14.70 -11.01
CA ASP A 260 16.97 -13.77 -10.66
C ASP A 260 16.52 -12.32 -10.36
N PHE A 261 15.32 -11.90 -10.74
CA PHE A 261 14.93 -10.48 -10.65
C PHE A 261 14.32 -10.06 -9.29
N TRP A 262 13.73 -11.00 -8.53
CA TRP A 262 12.97 -10.68 -7.30
C TRP A 262 13.49 -11.32 -6.03
N HIS A 263 14.58 -12.10 -6.11
CA HIS A 263 15.33 -12.37 -4.90
C HIS A 263 15.77 -11.03 -4.28
N PRO A 264 15.71 -10.91 -2.93
CA PRO A 264 16.38 -9.84 -2.20
C PRO A 264 17.72 -9.59 -2.89
N PRO A 265 17.94 -8.42 -3.53
CA PRO A 265 19.11 -8.19 -4.37
C PRO A 265 20.33 -8.66 -3.59
N ALA A 266 21.25 -9.43 -4.18
CA ALA A 266 22.24 -10.27 -3.47
C ALA A 266 23.00 -9.60 -2.29
N TRP A 267 22.99 -8.26 -2.21
CA TRP A 267 23.39 -7.52 -1.01
C TRP A 267 22.53 -7.78 0.25
N GLN A 268 21.22 -8.04 0.12
CA GLN A 268 20.28 -8.38 1.20
C GLN A 268 20.49 -9.79 1.77
N THR A 269 20.99 -10.75 0.97
CA THR A 269 21.30 -12.11 1.46
C THR A 269 22.74 -12.25 1.97
N ARG A 270 23.65 -11.35 1.58
CA ARG A 270 25.06 -11.31 2.04
C ARG A 270 25.26 -10.82 3.48
N HIS A 271 24.19 -10.63 4.27
CA HIS A 271 24.27 -10.21 5.67
C HIS A 271 24.67 -11.33 6.66
N LEU A 272 24.92 -12.55 6.16
CA LEU A 272 25.36 -13.66 6.99
C LEU A 272 26.70 -13.36 7.67
N ALA A 273 26.75 -13.64 8.97
CA ALA A 273 27.78 -13.27 9.93
C ALA A 273 29.21 -13.47 9.42
N ALA A 274 29.82 -12.42 8.89
CA ALA A 274 31.26 -12.37 8.73
C ALA A 274 31.87 -12.12 10.12
N TYR A 275 32.59 -13.10 10.66
CA TYR A 275 33.38 -12.91 11.86
C TYR A 275 34.47 -11.87 11.56
N THR A 276 34.33 -10.67 12.13
CA THR A 276 35.36 -9.65 12.10
C THR A 276 35.98 -9.54 13.48
N SER A 277 37.29 -9.34 13.57
CA SER A 277 37.99 -9.07 14.83
C SER A 277 37.90 -7.60 15.28
N ALA A 278 37.07 -6.78 14.64
CA ALA A 278 36.87 -5.39 15.04
C ALA A 278 36.14 -5.30 16.39
N PRO A 279 36.35 -4.29 17.24
CA PRO A 279 35.52 -4.09 18.42
C PRO A 279 34.10 -3.68 18.03
N CYS A 280 33.12 -3.90 18.92
CA CYS A 280 31.75 -3.41 18.71
C CYS A 280 31.74 -1.87 18.60
N ALA A 281 31.17 -1.33 17.53
CA ALA A 281 31.12 0.12 17.28
C ALA A 281 30.23 0.90 18.26
N VAL A 282 29.43 0.22 19.09
CA VAL A 282 28.52 0.84 20.07
C VAL A 282 29.12 0.79 21.47
N CYS A 283 29.41 -0.40 22.01
CA CYS A 283 29.94 -0.55 23.37
C CYS A 283 31.47 -0.60 23.46
N LEU A 284 32.18 -0.66 22.33
CA LEU A 284 33.64 -0.76 22.24
C LEU A 284 34.23 -2.01 22.93
N CYS A 285 33.41 -3.01 23.26
CA CYS A 285 33.91 -4.27 23.81
C CYS A 285 34.75 -5.01 22.76
N GLU A 286 35.96 -5.41 23.15
CA GLU A 286 36.93 -6.15 22.33
C GLU A 286 36.66 -7.66 22.30
N GLU A 287 35.71 -8.15 23.11
CA GLU A 287 35.36 -9.56 23.10
C GLU A 287 34.87 -9.94 21.70
N PRO A 288 35.43 -11.00 21.09
CA PRO A 288 35.07 -11.47 19.75
C PRO A 288 33.68 -12.16 19.82
N ALA A 289 32.66 -11.38 20.15
CA ALA A 289 31.27 -11.77 19.95
C ALA A 289 31.01 -11.88 18.43
N LYS A 290 29.97 -12.63 18.06
CA LYS A 290 29.47 -12.67 16.67
C LYS A 290 29.01 -11.27 16.27
N LEU A 291 29.91 -10.46 15.70
CA LEU A 291 29.57 -9.12 15.29
C LEU A 291 28.68 -9.17 14.06
N LEU A 292 27.58 -8.45 14.15
CA LEU A 292 26.64 -8.28 13.06
C LEU A 292 27.14 -7.12 12.20
N ARG A 293 26.99 -7.27 10.88
CA ARG A 293 27.19 -6.20 9.89
C ARG A 293 25.84 -5.85 9.27
N PRO A 294 24.92 -5.24 10.06
CA PRO A 294 23.51 -5.21 9.72
C PRO A 294 23.23 -4.43 8.44
N CYS A 295 24.02 -3.41 8.11
CA CYS A 295 23.79 -2.65 6.87
C CYS A 295 24.47 -3.23 5.63
N GLY A 296 25.45 -4.14 5.76
CA GLY A 296 26.29 -4.63 4.65
C GLY A 296 27.20 -3.60 3.97
N ALA A 297 26.82 -2.31 3.98
CA ALA A 297 27.45 -1.23 3.22
C ALA A 297 28.85 -0.82 3.72
N SER A 298 29.14 -1.00 5.01
CA SER A 298 30.43 -0.59 5.59
C SER A 298 31.10 -1.73 6.35
N ALA A 299 32.39 -1.92 6.08
CA ALA A 299 33.25 -2.84 6.82
C ALA A 299 33.47 -2.43 8.28
N ALA A 300 33.30 -1.14 8.59
CA ALA A 300 33.46 -0.63 9.94
C ALA A 300 32.19 -0.81 10.81
N CYS A 301 31.04 -1.18 10.22
CA CYS A 301 29.79 -1.34 10.95
C CYS A 301 29.72 -2.73 11.61
N ALA A 302 30.52 -2.96 12.64
CA ALA A 302 30.48 -4.18 13.44
C ALA A 302 29.79 -3.92 14.78
N VAL A 303 28.66 -4.58 15.05
CA VAL A 303 27.86 -4.37 16.27
C VAL A 303 27.64 -5.70 16.96
N CYS A 304 27.86 -5.77 18.27
CA CYS A 304 27.55 -7.00 19.01
C CYS A 304 26.02 -7.21 19.05
N PRO A 305 25.54 -8.46 19.13
CA PRO A 305 24.09 -8.75 19.10
C PRO A 305 23.33 -8.01 20.19
N GLN A 306 23.90 -7.87 21.39
CA GLN A 306 23.28 -7.17 22.51
C GLN A 306 23.06 -5.68 22.22
N CYS A 307 24.07 -4.96 21.72
CA CYS A 307 23.93 -3.55 21.36
C CYS A 307 22.96 -3.37 20.17
N PHE A 308 22.95 -4.32 19.23
CA PHE A 308 22.03 -4.28 18.11
C PHE A 308 20.57 -4.43 18.56
N THR A 309 20.27 -5.45 19.38
CA THR A 309 18.94 -5.64 19.98
C THR A 309 18.53 -4.43 20.82
N GLN A 310 19.41 -3.92 21.69
CA GLN A 310 19.09 -2.72 22.50
C GLN A 310 18.78 -1.49 21.66
N HIS A 311 19.52 -1.28 20.56
CA HIS A 311 19.26 -0.20 19.62
C HIS A 311 17.89 -0.34 18.94
N LEU A 312 17.53 -1.55 18.50
CA LEU A 312 16.22 -1.82 17.89
C LEU A 312 15.07 -1.63 18.88
N GLU A 313 15.19 -2.19 20.09
CA GLU A 313 14.20 -2.03 21.16
C GLU A 313 14.00 -0.55 21.53
N HIS A 314 15.09 0.20 21.66
CA HIS A 314 15.00 1.64 21.92
C HIS A 314 14.32 2.38 20.76
N SER A 315 14.67 2.03 19.52
CA SER A 315 14.06 2.65 18.33
C SER A 315 12.55 2.39 18.26
N ILE A 316 12.11 1.14 18.46
CA ILE A 316 10.69 0.75 18.48
C ILE A 316 9.96 1.42 19.66
N ALA A 317 10.53 1.38 20.86
CA ALA A 317 9.90 1.98 22.04
C ALA A 317 9.78 3.52 21.93
N SER A 318 10.74 4.16 21.24
CA SER A 318 10.74 5.60 21.03
C SER A 318 9.73 6.06 19.98
N SER A 319 9.37 5.20 19.01
CA SER A 319 8.57 5.60 17.86
C SER A 319 7.07 5.69 18.10
N ARG A 320 6.58 5.34 19.30
CA ARG A 320 5.19 5.48 19.81
C ARG A 320 4.15 5.70 18.70
N TYR A 321 3.61 4.60 18.17
CA TYR A 321 2.58 4.54 17.11
C TYR A 321 3.05 4.83 15.68
N ALA A 322 4.34 5.03 15.44
CA ALA A 322 4.92 4.96 14.10
C ALA A 322 5.74 3.69 13.89
N ALA A 323 5.86 3.33 12.61
CA ALA A 323 6.77 2.32 12.10
C ALA A 323 7.90 3.00 11.30
N PRO A 324 8.85 3.69 11.97
CA PRO A 324 9.92 4.40 11.28
C PRO A 324 10.91 3.42 10.62
N PRO A 325 11.63 3.86 9.58
CA PRO A 325 12.69 3.07 8.99
C PRO A 325 13.77 2.77 10.04
N MET A 326 14.06 1.49 10.26
CA MET A 326 15.15 1.09 11.14
C MET A 326 16.49 1.47 10.52
N ARG A 327 17.36 2.07 11.32
CA ARG A 327 18.67 2.57 10.88
C ARG A 327 19.79 1.83 11.57
N CYS A 328 20.88 1.62 10.84
CA CYS A 328 22.12 1.08 11.38
C CYS A 328 22.67 2.01 12.47
N PRO A 329 22.99 1.52 13.67
CA PRO A 329 23.52 2.36 14.75
C PRO A 329 24.88 3.00 14.40
N CYS A 330 25.61 2.45 13.42
CA CYS A 330 26.93 2.94 13.03
C CYS A 330 26.86 3.99 11.91
N CYS A 331 26.24 3.66 10.78
CA CYS A 331 26.25 4.50 9.57
C CYS A 331 24.90 5.16 9.25
N ARG A 332 23.86 4.89 10.04
CA ARG A 332 22.49 5.38 9.85
C ARG A 332 21.80 4.98 8.53
N ALA A 333 22.43 4.12 7.73
CA ALA A 333 21.80 3.50 6.56
C ALA A 333 20.57 2.69 6.99
N ARG A 334 19.56 2.63 6.13
CA ARG A 334 18.36 1.81 6.37
C ARG A 334 18.74 0.34 6.51
N LEU A 335 18.05 -0.35 7.41
CA LEU A 335 18.13 -1.79 7.58
C LEU A 335 16.86 -2.44 6.99
N PRO A 336 16.98 -3.35 6.01
CA PRO A 336 15.85 -4.15 5.54
C PRO A 336 15.21 -4.93 6.70
N MET A 337 13.89 -5.09 6.69
CA MET A 337 13.16 -5.74 7.79
C MET A 337 13.67 -7.15 8.05
N VAL A 338 13.94 -7.89 6.98
CA VAL A 338 14.50 -9.25 7.03
C VAL A 338 15.81 -9.34 7.83
N VAL A 339 16.59 -8.26 7.91
CA VAL A 339 17.87 -8.25 8.63
C VAL A 339 17.69 -8.07 10.13
N TRP A 340 16.76 -7.22 10.56
CA TRP A 340 16.68 -6.80 11.97
C TRP A 340 15.50 -7.42 12.73
N ALA A 341 14.45 -7.88 12.04
CA ALA A 341 13.23 -8.39 12.68
C ALA A 341 13.52 -9.55 13.66
N ALA A 342 14.41 -10.48 13.29
CA ALA A 342 14.81 -11.60 14.15
C ALA A 342 15.59 -11.18 15.41
N HIS A 343 16.08 -9.94 15.46
CA HIS A 343 16.85 -9.39 16.58
C HIS A 343 16.04 -8.45 17.48
N ALA A 344 14.78 -8.18 17.15
CA ALA A 344 13.89 -7.28 17.85
C ALA A 344 12.75 -8.05 18.54
N PRO A 345 12.88 -8.42 19.82
CA PRO A 345 11.78 -8.97 20.61
C PRO A 345 10.45 -8.20 20.50
N SER A 346 10.47 -6.88 20.35
CA SER A 346 9.29 -6.02 20.18
C SER A 346 8.82 -5.87 18.72
N PHE A 347 9.24 -6.74 17.80
CA PHE A 347 8.82 -6.70 16.40
C PHE A 347 7.29 -6.77 16.22
N ALA A 348 6.58 -7.54 17.04
CA ALA A 348 5.11 -7.57 17.01
C ALA A 348 4.49 -6.19 17.28
N THR A 349 5.04 -5.43 18.24
CA THR A 349 4.61 -4.05 18.52
C THR A 349 4.86 -3.12 17.34
N PHE A 350 5.95 -3.33 16.61
CA PHE A 350 6.25 -2.59 15.38
C PHE A 350 5.22 -2.88 14.28
N LEU A 351 4.82 -4.14 14.10
CA LEU A 351 3.75 -4.52 13.16
C LEU A 351 2.41 -3.88 13.53
N THR A 352 2.03 -3.92 14.82
CA THR A 352 0.83 -3.25 15.31
C THR A 352 0.88 -1.75 15.03
N SER A 353 2.02 -1.11 15.26
CA SER A 353 2.20 0.32 14.97
C SER A 353 2.01 0.63 13.48
N ALA A 354 2.54 -0.21 12.59
CA ALA A 354 2.35 -0.06 11.15
C ALA A 354 0.87 -0.20 10.73
N ARG A 355 0.12 -1.14 11.32
CA ARG A 355 -1.33 -1.27 11.11
C ARG A 355 -2.09 -0.06 11.63
N SER A 356 -1.75 0.43 12.82
CA SER A 356 -2.38 1.61 13.42
C SER A 356 -2.23 2.86 12.55
N LEU A 357 -1.12 3.03 11.83
CA LEU A 357 -0.94 4.15 10.89
C LEU A 357 -1.94 4.17 9.73
N LEU A 358 -2.50 3.00 9.39
CA LEU A 358 -3.49 2.82 8.34
C LEU A 358 -4.84 2.36 8.92
N SER A 359 -5.02 2.53 10.23
CA SER A 359 -6.28 2.20 10.90
C SER A 359 -7.30 3.31 10.71
N LEU A 360 -8.53 2.88 10.50
CA LEU A 360 -9.69 3.70 10.21
C LEU A 360 -10.86 3.16 11.01
N ARG A 361 -11.61 4.04 11.67
CA ARG A 361 -12.84 3.67 12.38
C ARG A 361 -14.02 4.02 11.49
N CYS A 362 -14.88 3.03 11.18
CA CYS A 362 -16.08 3.28 10.41
C CYS A 362 -16.98 4.31 11.11
N ALA A 363 -17.49 5.30 10.38
CA ALA A 363 -18.39 6.30 10.94
C ALA A 363 -19.76 5.71 11.31
N SER A 364 -20.20 4.66 10.61
CA SER A 364 -21.50 4.01 10.81
C SER A 364 -21.48 3.02 11.99
N CYS A 365 -20.67 1.95 11.90
CA CYS A 365 -20.65 0.89 12.91
C CYS A 365 -19.56 1.07 14.00
N HIS A 366 -18.67 2.05 13.85
CA HIS A 366 -17.52 2.28 14.72
C HIS A 366 -16.51 1.13 14.84
N GLU A 367 -16.60 0.11 13.98
CA GLU A 367 -15.61 -0.97 13.94
C GLU A 367 -14.27 -0.43 13.40
N PRO A 368 -13.15 -0.66 14.12
CA PRO A 368 -11.84 -0.35 13.59
C PRO A 368 -11.46 -1.36 12.49
N SER A 369 -10.98 -0.86 11.37
CA SER A 369 -10.37 -1.65 10.30
C SER A 369 -9.00 -1.06 9.95
N ASP A 370 -8.10 -1.84 9.39
CA ASP A 370 -6.86 -1.31 8.83
C ASP A 370 -6.77 -1.53 7.32
N LEU A 371 -6.19 -0.54 6.65
CA LEU A 371 -6.03 -0.53 5.20
C LEU A 371 -4.68 -1.12 4.76
N LEU A 372 -3.86 -1.61 5.69
CA LEU A 372 -2.53 -2.14 5.36
C LEU A 372 -2.70 -3.40 4.50
N ALA A 373 -2.16 -3.38 3.28
CA ALA A 373 -2.17 -4.54 2.41
C ALA A 373 -1.26 -5.63 3.01
N PRO A 374 -1.65 -6.92 2.92
CA PRO A 374 -0.75 -8.01 3.28
C PRO A 374 0.44 -8.06 2.33
N ALA A 375 1.57 -8.60 2.80
CA ALA A 375 2.69 -8.91 1.90
C ALA A 375 2.29 -10.08 1.01
N ALA A 376 2.52 -9.99 -0.29
CA ALA A 376 2.33 -11.10 -1.19
C ALA A 376 3.39 -12.18 -0.94
N PRO A 377 3.03 -13.48 -1.01
CA PRO A 377 4.04 -14.55 -1.04
C PRO A 377 4.91 -14.40 -2.30
N PRO A 378 6.14 -14.97 -2.31
CA PRO A 378 7.05 -14.85 -3.45
C PRO A 378 6.43 -15.24 -4.80
N ALA A 379 5.69 -16.35 -4.87
CA ALA A 379 5.03 -16.83 -6.09
C ALA A 379 4.04 -15.80 -6.68
N ALA A 380 3.21 -15.17 -5.83
CA ALA A 380 2.25 -14.17 -6.27
C ALA A 380 2.90 -12.89 -6.83
N ARG A 381 4.11 -12.53 -6.38
CA ARG A 381 4.79 -11.30 -6.82
C ARG A 381 5.17 -11.35 -8.29
N GLU A 382 5.56 -12.53 -8.78
CA GLU A 382 5.88 -12.71 -10.19
C GLU A 382 4.64 -12.51 -11.05
N ARG A 383 3.50 -13.08 -10.64
CA ARG A 383 2.19 -12.84 -11.27
C ARG A 383 1.85 -11.35 -11.31
N TYR A 384 2.08 -10.62 -10.23
CA TYR A 384 1.82 -9.16 -10.20
C TYR A 384 2.70 -8.38 -11.17
N VAL A 385 3.94 -8.81 -11.39
CA VAL A 385 4.83 -8.16 -12.37
C VAL A 385 4.40 -8.43 -13.79
N ARG A 386 3.94 -9.65 -14.08
CA ARG A 386 3.32 -9.98 -15.38
C ARG A 386 2.06 -9.14 -15.60
N GLN A 387 1.22 -8.98 -14.58
CA GLN A 387 0.04 -8.11 -14.63
C GLN A 387 0.42 -6.64 -14.84
N LEU A 388 1.42 -6.11 -14.14
CA LEU A 388 1.93 -4.75 -14.37
C LEU A 388 2.42 -4.54 -15.81
N ARG A 389 3.08 -5.56 -16.40
CA ARG A 389 3.53 -5.53 -17.80
C ARG A 389 2.37 -5.56 -18.80
N ALA A 390 1.26 -6.20 -18.45
CA ALA A 390 0.05 -6.21 -19.26
C ALA A 390 -0.72 -4.88 -19.16
N GLU A 391 -0.73 -4.24 -17.99
CA GLU A 391 -1.50 -3.01 -17.75
C GLU A 391 -0.81 -1.72 -18.19
N LEU A 392 0.52 -1.72 -18.30
CA LEU A 392 1.31 -0.51 -18.57
C LEU A 392 2.17 -0.67 -19.83
N PRO A 393 2.36 0.43 -20.59
CA PRO A 393 3.32 0.42 -21.70
C PRO A 393 4.73 0.00 -21.23
N PRO A 394 5.53 -0.72 -22.03
CA PRO A 394 6.85 -1.20 -21.62
C PRO A 394 7.79 -0.12 -21.06
N ALA A 395 7.76 1.09 -21.65
CA ALA A 395 8.54 2.23 -21.16
C ALA A 395 8.06 2.73 -19.78
N ALA A 396 6.76 2.66 -19.51
CA ALA A 396 6.19 3.02 -18.21
C ALA A 396 6.56 1.97 -17.15
N VAL A 397 6.49 0.68 -17.50
CA VAL A 397 6.92 -0.43 -16.63
C VAL A 397 8.38 -0.24 -16.21
N SER A 398 9.29 -0.01 -17.16
CA SER A 398 10.72 0.19 -16.87
C SER A 398 10.93 1.34 -15.88
N ARG A 399 10.30 2.51 -16.13
CA ARG A 399 10.39 3.66 -15.23
C ARG A 399 9.82 3.38 -13.85
N LEU A 400 8.68 2.68 -13.78
CA LEU A 400 8.05 2.30 -12.53
C LEU A 400 8.94 1.37 -11.72
N LEU A 401 9.56 0.37 -12.36
CA LEU A 401 10.51 -0.55 -11.73
C LEU A 401 11.76 0.17 -11.23
N ASP A 402 12.30 1.14 -11.97
CA ASP A 402 13.42 1.98 -11.50
C ASP A 402 13.03 2.85 -10.29
N GLY A 403 11.82 3.41 -10.31
CA GLY A 403 11.25 4.15 -9.17
C GLY A 403 11.05 3.26 -7.96
N TRP A 404 10.52 2.07 -8.19
CA TRP A 404 10.31 1.03 -7.18
C TRP A 404 11.63 0.60 -6.54
N ASP A 405 12.67 0.37 -7.32
CA ASP A 405 13.95 -0.10 -6.81
C ASP A 405 14.62 0.94 -5.88
N ARG A 406 14.59 2.22 -6.28
CA ARG A 406 15.00 3.35 -5.41
C ARG A 406 14.14 3.43 -4.15
N PHE A 407 12.83 3.23 -4.28
CA PHE A 407 11.92 3.18 -3.14
C PHE A 407 12.21 1.99 -2.21
N ALA A 408 12.46 0.79 -2.71
CA ALA A 408 12.77 -0.38 -1.90
C ALA A 408 14.08 -0.20 -1.11
N ARG A 409 15.07 0.49 -1.70
CA ARG A 409 16.34 0.87 -1.04
C ARG A 409 16.23 2.07 -0.11
N ALA A 410 15.07 2.72 -0.04
CA ALA A 410 14.85 4.00 0.64
C ALA A 410 15.79 5.12 0.19
N GLU A 411 16.14 5.10 -1.10
CA GLU A 411 16.79 6.22 -1.81
C GLU A 411 15.76 7.26 -2.27
N GLY A 412 14.48 6.88 -2.39
CA GLY A 412 13.36 7.76 -2.72
C GLY A 412 12.23 7.74 -1.67
N ALA A 413 11.43 8.80 -1.67
CA ALA A 413 10.25 8.92 -0.82
C ALA A 413 9.05 8.16 -1.40
N ALA A 414 8.13 7.71 -0.54
CA ALA A 414 6.88 7.06 -0.98
C ALA A 414 6.05 7.95 -1.92
N ALA A 415 5.98 9.25 -1.60
CA ALA A 415 5.26 10.23 -2.42
C ALA A 415 5.81 10.34 -3.84
N GLU A 416 7.13 10.24 -4.03
CA GLU A 416 7.75 10.28 -5.36
C GLU A 416 7.33 9.08 -6.22
N LEU A 417 7.17 7.90 -5.61
CA LEU A 417 6.68 6.72 -6.32
C LEU A 417 5.20 6.85 -6.69
N VAL A 418 4.37 7.43 -5.81
CA VAL A 418 2.96 7.70 -6.10
C VAL A 418 2.81 8.73 -7.22
N GLU A 419 3.58 9.82 -7.20
CA GLU A 419 3.58 10.84 -8.26
C GLU A 419 4.14 10.28 -9.58
N LEU A 420 5.16 9.40 -9.52
CA LEU A 420 5.63 8.68 -10.69
C LEU A 420 4.51 7.82 -11.29
N LEU A 421 3.82 7.01 -10.48
CA LEU A 421 2.69 6.21 -10.95
C LEU A 421 1.60 7.08 -11.59
N ALA A 422 1.29 8.23 -10.98
CA ALA A 422 0.32 9.18 -11.50
C ALA A 422 0.73 9.72 -12.88
N SER A 423 2.03 9.96 -13.07
CA SER A 423 2.59 10.45 -14.34
C SER A 423 2.67 9.41 -15.45
N LEU A 424 2.53 8.12 -15.12
CA LEU A 424 2.66 7.01 -16.07
C LEU A 424 1.32 6.57 -16.66
N LEU A 425 0.23 6.83 -15.95
CA LEU A 425 -1.10 6.53 -16.43
C LEU A 425 -1.58 7.66 -17.35
N PRO A 426 -2.22 7.35 -18.47
CA PRO A 426 -2.85 8.37 -19.29
C PRO A 426 -3.82 9.14 -18.40
N ALA A 427 -3.80 10.47 -18.49
CA ALA A 427 -4.93 11.25 -18.01
C ALA A 427 -6.09 10.80 -18.89
N GLU A 428 -6.93 9.89 -18.39
CA GLU A 428 -8.22 9.65 -19.03
C GLU A 428 -8.88 11.01 -19.19
N GLU A 429 -9.44 11.25 -20.38
CA GLU A 429 -10.13 12.50 -20.70
C GLU A 429 -11.26 12.67 -19.69
N ALA A 430 -10.95 13.30 -18.55
CA ALA A 430 -11.90 13.53 -17.48
C ALA A 430 -13.07 14.30 -18.09
N ASP A 431 -14.24 13.67 -18.12
CA ASP A 431 -15.47 14.12 -18.77
C ASP A 431 -15.64 15.65 -18.69
N ASP A 432 -15.22 16.40 -19.72
CA ASP A 432 -15.39 17.85 -19.98
C ASP A 432 -15.36 18.84 -18.77
N GLU A 433 -14.94 18.40 -17.58
CA GLU A 433 -14.99 19.21 -16.37
C GLU A 433 -13.72 20.07 -16.33
N PRO A 434 -13.88 21.41 -16.24
CA PRO A 434 -12.78 22.32 -16.47
C PRO A 434 -11.60 22.04 -15.51
N PRO A 435 -10.38 21.82 -16.05
CA PRO A 435 -9.22 21.36 -15.29
C PRO A 435 -8.77 22.36 -14.21
N ASP A 436 -9.14 23.63 -14.37
CA ASP A 436 -8.73 24.72 -13.49
C ASP A 436 -9.37 24.67 -12.10
N ALA A 437 -10.46 23.91 -11.91
CA ALA A 437 -11.05 23.69 -10.59
C ALA A 437 -10.55 22.40 -9.93
N ALA A 438 -10.22 21.36 -10.69
CA ALA A 438 -10.06 20.00 -10.15
C ALA A 438 -8.79 19.81 -9.28
N TRP A 439 -7.68 20.47 -9.62
CA TRP A 439 -6.42 20.30 -8.88
C TRP A 439 -6.34 21.15 -7.60
N GLU A 440 -7.02 22.31 -7.56
CA GLU A 440 -7.11 23.15 -6.35
C GLU A 440 -8.24 22.70 -5.41
N THR A 441 -9.28 22.02 -5.90
CA THR A 441 -10.49 21.71 -5.08
C THR A 441 -10.51 20.33 -4.41
N GLY A 442 -9.41 19.58 -4.43
CA GLY A 442 -9.28 18.38 -3.61
C GLY A 442 -10.10 17.16 -4.07
N ARG A 443 -10.49 17.10 -5.36
CA ARG A 443 -10.97 15.84 -5.95
C ARG A 443 -9.82 14.86 -6.03
N ARG A 444 -9.82 13.86 -5.16
CA ARG A 444 -8.76 12.87 -5.10
C ARG A 444 -9.34 11.48 -4.85
N THR A 445 -10.39 11.12 -5.60
CA THR A 445 -10.65 9.70 -5.89
C THR A 445 -9.57 9.27 -6.88
N PRO A 446 -8.84 8.18 -6.62
CA PRO A 446 -7.82 7.73 -7.56
C PRO A 446 -8.49 7.26 -8.86
N PRO A 447 -7.85 7.45 -10.04
CA PRO A 447 -8.29 6.74 -11.24
C PRO A 447 -8.34 5.24 -10.97
N GLN A 448 -9.39 4.54 -11.40
CA GLN A 448 -9.56 3.10 -11.13
C GLN A 448 -8.33 2.25 -11.52
N PRO A 449 -7.68 2.47 -12.68
CA PRO A 449 -6.46 1.72 -13.01
C PRO A 449 -5.34 1.95 -11.99
N MET A 450 -5.22 3.19 -11.49
CA MET A 450 -4.21 3.54 -10.51
C MET A 450 -4.46 2.86 -9.17
N GLU A 451 -5.72 2.84 -8.72
CA GLU A 451 -6.11 2.18 -7.47
C GLU A 451 -5.83 0.68 -7.53
N ARG A 452 -6.21 0.02 -8.63
CA ARG A 452 -5.90 -1.40 -8.84
C ARG A 452 -4.40 -1.63 -8.80
N ILE A 453 -3.62 -0.89 -9.60
CA ILE A 453 -2.17 -1.05 -9.67
C ILE A 453 -1.52 -0.86 -8.29
N LEU A 454 -1.87 0.19 -7.56
CA LEU A 454 -1.21 0.45 -6.28
C LEU A 454 -1.67 -0.50 -5.17
N SER A 455 -2.99 -0.68 -5.00
CA SER A 455 -3.54 -1.45 -3.88
C SER A 455 -3.42 -2.95 -4.06
N LYS A 456 -3.57 -3.46 -5.29
CA LYS A 456 -3.59 -4.90 -5.59
C LYS A 456 -2.24 -5.43 -6.07
N LEU A 457 -1.44 -4.63 -6.75
CA LEU A 457 -0.16 -5.08 -7.32
C LEU A 457 1.03 -4.57 -6.51
N LEU A 458 1.23 -3.24 -6.46
CA LEU A 458 2.44 -2.65 -5.89
C LEU A 458 2.51 -2.80 -4.37
N ALA A 459 1.49 -2.43 -3.61
CA ALA A 459 1.59 -2.48 -2.14
C ALA A 459 1.90 -3.91 -1.63
N PRO A 460 1.23 -4.98 -2.11
CA PRO A 460 1.57 -6.34 -1.71
C PRO A 460 2.99 -6.80 -2.09
N MET A 461 3.58 -6.27 -3.17
CA MET A 461 4.97 -6.58 -3.55
C MET A 461 6.00 -6.04 -2.56
N VAL A 462 5.67 -5.04 -1.74
CA VAL A 462 6.60 -4.49 -0.74
C VAL A 462 6.68 -5.43 0.47
N VAL A 463 7.79 -6.16 0.64
CA VAL A 463 7.97 -7.09 1.78
C VAL A 463 8.07 -6.35 3.12
N ASP A 464 8.90 -5.31 3.15
CA ASP A 464 9.19 -4.53 4.35
C ASP A 464 7.96 -3.75 4.79
N VAL A 465 7.36 -4.13 5.92
CA VAL A 465 6.11 -3.53 6.44
C VAL A 465 6.18 -2.01 6.60
N GLU A 466 7.34 -1.47 6.97
CA GLU A 466 7.58 -0.03 7.07
C GLU A 466 7.44 0.67 5.73
N ARG A 467 8.04 0.11 4.67
CA ARG A 467 7.94 0.67 3.32
C ARG A 467 6.53 0.50 2.80
N ARG A 468 5.90 -0.65 3.02
CA ARG A 468 4.53 -0.90 2.59
C ARG A 468 3.56 0.11 3.22
N ALA A 469 3.67 0.30 4.53
CA ALA A 469 2.88 1.30 5.26
C ALA A 469 3.16 2.72 4.74
N ALA A 470 4.42 3.08 4.52
CA ALA A 470 4.78 4.39 3.97
C ALA A 470 4.21 4.63 2.56
N LEU A 471 4.23 3.63 1.68
CA LEU A 471 3.66 3.69 0.33
C LEU A 471 2.15 3.91 0.38
N GLN A 472 1.44 3.09 1.14
CA GLN A 472 -0.02 3.20 1.28
C GLN A 472 -0.43 4.49 1.99
N LEU A 473 0.34 4.95 2.97
CA LEU A 473 0.08 6.22 3.64
C LEU A 473 0.26 7.41 2.69
N ALA A 474 1.30 7.40 1.85
CA ALA A 474 1.48 8.40 0.80
C ALA A 474 0.33 8.36 -0.21
N TRP A 475 -0.14 7.16 -0.56
CA TRP A 475 -1.31 6.98 -1.40
C TRP A 475 -2.57 7.58 -0.79
N TYR A 476 -2.94 7.22 0.45
CA TYR A 476 -4.16 7.73 1.07
C TYR A 476 -4.08 9.21 1.45
N ARG A 477 -2.88 9.80 1.56
CA ARG A 477 -2.74 11.26 1.63
C ARG A 477 -2.96 11.92 0.28
N ARG A 478 -2.48 11.29 -0.80
CA ARG A 478 -2.72 11.75 -2.16
C ARG A 478 -4.18 11.59 -2.54
N PHE A 479 -4.82 10.50 -2.14
CA PHE A 479 -6.18 10.07 -2.46
C PHE A 479 -6.95 9.68 -1.19
N PRO A 480 -7.43 10.67 -0.41
CA PRO A 480 -8.00 10.43 0.91
C PRO A 480 -9.45 9.93 0.88
N PHE A 481 -10.15 10.05 -0.24
CA PHE A 481 -11.53 9.57 -0.34
C PHE A 481 -11.54 8.06 -0.51
N ILE A 482 -12.02 7.38 0.52
CA ILE A 482 -12.04 5.92 0.62
C ILE A 482 -13.43 5.46 1.04
N ARG A 483 -13.63 4.14 1.01
CA ARG A 483 -14.79 3.48 1.60
C ARG A 483 -14.33 2.56 2.73
N SER A 484 -15.10 2.51 3.81
CA SER A 484 -14.86 1.57 4.90
C SER A 484 -15.04 0.13 4.40
N ARG A 485 -14.25 -0.83 4.90
CA ARG A 485 -14.36 -2.23 4.46
C ARG A 485 -15.59 -2.97 4.99
N CYS A 486 -16.15 -2.51 6.11
CA CYS A 486 -17.25 -3.19 6.79
C CYS A 486 -18.64 -2.75 6.31
N CYS A 487 -18.82 -1.47 5.98
CA CYS A 487 -20.13 -0.91 5.61
C CYS A 487 -20.11 -0.21 4.26
N GLU A 488 -18.97 -0.18 3.58
CA GLU A 488 -18.73 0.62 2.36
C GLU A 488 -18.99 2.12 2.51
N GLU A 489 -19.12 2.59 3.75
CA GLU A 489 -19.37 4.00 4.07
C GLU A 489 -18.24 4.88 3.54
N GLU A 490 -18.62 5.96 2.85
CA GLU A 490 -17.70 6.95 2.32
C GLU A 490 -17.04 7.70 3.47
N MET A 491 -15.71 7.77 3.47
CA MET A 491 -14.93 8.47 4.49
C MET A 491 -13.71 9.15 3.89
N CYS A 492 -13.24 10.19 4.57
CA CYS A 492 -11.98 10.83 4.24
C CYS A 492 -10.87 10.34 5.17
N PHE A 493 -9.87 9.64 4.65
CA PHE A 493 -8.72 9.12 5.40
C PHE A 493 -7.90 10.23 6.10
N LYS A 494 -7.86 11.45 5.54
CA LYS A 494 -7.06 12.56 6.09
C LYS A 494 -7.68 13.12 7.38
N CYS A 495 -9.02 13.22 7.47
CA CYS A 495 -9.71 13.75 8.65
C CYS A 495 -10.49 12.70 9.47
N ASN A 496 -10.63 11.48 8.96
CA ASN A 496 -11.46 10.41 9.52
C ASN A 496 -12.93 10.80 9.76
N LEU A 497 -13.47 11.72 8.95
CA LEU A 497 -14.88 12.10 8.99
C LEU A 497 -15.69 11.32 7.95
N GLN A 498 -17.00 11.22 8.22
CA GLN A 498 -17.97 10.60 7.33
C GLN A 498 -18.19 11.47 6.08
N GLY A 499 -18.33 10.81 4.94
CA GLY A 499 -18.58 11.42 3.64
C GLY A 499 -17.31 11.91 2.92
N HIS A 500 -17.43 12.08 1.61
CA HIS A 500 -16.43 12.76 0.78
C HIS A 500 -16.76 14.25 0.72
N HIS A 501 -15.98 15.08 1.41
CA HIS A 501 -16.19 16.53 1.47
C HIS A 501 -15.57 17.23 0.24
N HIS A 502 -16.16 17.02 -0.93
CA HIS A 502 -15.72 17.63 -2.18
C HIS A 502 -15.64 19.16 -2.05
N TYR A 503 -14.60 19.78 -2.62
CA TYR A 503 -14.38 21.23 -2.64
C TYR A 503 -14.08 21.90 -1.30
N ILE A 504 -14.08 21.17 -0.20
CA ILE A 504 -13.79 21.69 1.13
C ILE A 504 -12.51 21.00 1.64
N PRO A 505 -11.45 21.74 1.99
CA PRO A 505 -10.26 21.14 2.57
C PRO A 505 -10.58 20.58 3.96
N CYS A 506 -9.90 19.50 4.38
CA CYS A 506 -10.09 18.89 5.70
C CYS A 506 -9.98 19.91 6.85
N GLU A 507 -9.05 20.85 6.70
CA GLU A 507 -8.81 22.01 7.56
C GLU A 507 -10.11 22.77 7.85
N ALA A 508 -10.86 23.15 6.81
CA ALA A 508 -12.11 23.88 6.94
C ALA A 508 -13.21 23.02 7.57
N VAL A 509 -13.23 21.71 7.30
CA VAL A 509 -14.19 20.79 7.95
C VAL A 509 -13.92 20.72 9.46
N TYR A 510 -12.64 20.64 9.88
CA TYR A 510 -12.28 20.69 11.30
C TYR A 510 -12.69 22.00 11.98
N ASP A 511 -12.46 23.13 11.31
CA ASP A 511 -12.84 24.43 11.83
C ASP A 511 -14.37 24.58 11.96
N GLU A 512 -15.12 24.13 10.95
CA GLU A 512 -16.59 24.23 10.92
C GLU A 512 -17.30 23.26 11.87
N GLU A 513 -16.90 21.98 11.90
CA GLU A 513 -17.60 20.95 12.67
C GLU A 513 -17.14 20.84 14.12
N LEU A 514 -15.84 21.01 14.37
CA LEU A 514 -15.24 20.72 15.67
C LEU A 514 -14.78 21.98 16.40
N ASN A 515 -14.66 23.13 15.70
CA ASN A 515 -14.12 24.37 16.25
C ASN A 515 -12.75 24.13 16.94
N ILE A 516 -11.92 23.28 16.31
CA ILE A 516 -10.56 22.94 16.73
C ILE A 516 -9.61 23.41 15.64
N HIS A 517 -8.71 24.33 15.98
CA HIS A 517 -7.66 24.76 15.05
C HIS A 517 -6.63 23.63 14.88
N VAL A 518 -6.52 23.12 13.65
CA VAL A 518 -5.60 22.05 13.26
C VAL A 518 -4.51 22.60 12.35
N GLN A 519 -3.26 22.24 12.59
CA GLN A 519 -2.16 22.45 11.63
C GLN A 519 -1.59 21.12 11.17
N TYR A 520 -1.15 21.08 9.92
CA TYR A 520 -0.58 19.88 9.32
C TYR A 520 0.93 19.92 9.40
N CYS A 521 1.54 18.79 9.79
CA CYS A 521 2.99 18.65 9.79
C CYS A 521 3.55 18.86 8.37
N PRO A 522 4.51 19.77 8.13
CA PRO A 522 5.00 20.06 6.78
C PRO A 522 5.82 18.92 6.16
N GLY A 523 6.25 17.94 6.95
CA GLY A 523 7.00 16.79 6.47
C GLY A 523 6.15 15.55 6.15
N CYS A 524 4.99 15.40 6.79
CA CYS A 524 4.16 14.21 6.61
C CYS A 524 2.65 14.47 6.57
N ASP A 525 2.19 15.72 6.55
CA ASP A 525 0.76 16.07 6.45
C ASP A 525 -0.14 15.37 7.50
N VAL A 526 0.39 15.06 8.68
CA VAL A 526 -0.42 14.57 9.80
C VAL A 526 -1.12 15.77 10.47
N PRO A 527 -2.46 15.73 10.66
CA PRO A 527 -3.16 16.75 11.41
C PRO A 527 -2.65 16.75 12.85
N THR A 528 -2.28 17.93 13.33
CA THR A 528 -1.73 18.13 14.66
C THR A 528 -2.60 19.15 15.38
N ILE A 529 -2.90 18.88 16.65
CA ILE A 529 -3.63 19.79 17.54
C ILE A 529 -2.66 20.23 18.62
N ARG A 530 -2.58 21.53 18.90
CA ARG A 530 -1.75 22.06 20.00
C ARG A 530 -2.46 21.79 21.32
N SER A 531 -1.88 20.94 22.17
CA SER A 531 -2.18 20.91 23.61
C SER A 531 -1.34 21.98 24.30
N ASP A 532 -1.96 22.87 25.09
CA ASP A 532 -1.37 24.05 25.74
C ASP A 532 0.15 24.05 26.00
N GLY A 533 0.81 25.18 25.70
CA GLY A 533 2.07 25.58 26.36
C GLY A 533 3.37 25.59 25.56
N CYS A 534 3.38 25.19 24.27
CA CYS A 534 4.57 25.30 23.41
C CYS A 534 4.20 25.47 21.94
N ASP A 535 4.75 26.49 21.28
CA ASP A 535 4.58 26.69 19.84
C ASP A 535 5.53 25.80 19.03
N HIS A 536 6.62 25.33 19.64
CA HIS A 536 7.52 24.39 18.97
C HIS A 536 6.92 22.98 18.96
N MET A 537 6.63 22.48 17.77
CA MET A 537 6.01 21.18 17.52
C MET A 537 7.05 20.20 16.96
N LEU A 538 7.00 18.96 17.41
CA LEU A 538 7.77 17.84 16.85
C LEU A 538 6.78 16.75 16.42
N CYS A 539 6.73 16.46 15.12
CA CYS A 539 5.86 15.42 14.59
C CYS A 539 6.48 14.05 14.85
N ILE A 540 5.64 13.02 14.87
CA ILE A 540 6.05 11.61 14.92
C ILE A 540 6.96 11.24 13.73
N CYS A 541 6.90 11.95 12.60
CA CYS A 541 7.84 11.78 11.49
C CYS A 541 9.24 12.39 11.74
N GLY A 542 9.44 13.09 12.86
CA GLY A 542 10.68 13.78 13.22
C GLY A 542 10.81 15.20 12.65
N THR A 543 9.81 15.70 11.92
CA THR A 543 9.81 17.09 11.44
C THR A 543 9.47 18.04 12.57
N GLU A 544 10.23 19.13 12.69
CA GLU A 544 10.05 20.20 13.65
C GLU A 544 9.48 21.44 12.95
N TRP A 545 8.53 22.14 13.58
CA TRP A 545 8.00 23.42 13.09
C TRP A 545 7.46 24.28 14.24
N GLU A 546 7.17 25.55 13.95
CA GLU A 546 6.50 26.45 14.89
C GLU A 546 5.01 26.54 14.56
N TRP A 547 4.18 26.43 15.58
CA TRP A 547 2.74 26.63 15.52
C TRP A 547 2.43 28.12 15.40
N HIS A 548 1.66 28.49 14.38
CA HIS A 548 1.26 29.88 14.15
C HIS A 548 -0.21 30.09 14.52
N ASP A 549 -0.50 30.88 15.56
CA ASP A 549 -1.88 31.32 15.83
C ASP A 549 -2.30 32.28 14.70
N GLU A 550 -3.29 31.90 13.87
CA GLU A 550 -3.84 32.75 12.80
C GLU A 550 -4.66 33.97 13.29
#